data_AF-A0A3D4HXH9-F1
#
_entry.id   AF-A0A3D4HXH9-F1
#
_cell.length_a   1.000
_cell.length_b   1.000
_cell.length_c   1.000
_cell.angle_alpha   90.00
_cell.angle_beta   90.00
_cell.angle_gamma   90.00
#
_symmetry.space_group_name_H-M   'P 1'
#
loop_
_entity.id
_entity.type
_entity.pdbx_description
1 polymer ?
#
loop_
_entity_poly.entity_id
_entity_poly.type
_entity_poly.pdbx_seq_one_letter_code
_entity_poly.pdbx_strand_id
1 'polypeptide(L)' 'MAYSHTNSKGKTYYLHSKEVTLKGGRKQRIYYFAKEIKPGAIDALPEGYRVKESSRTGLPILAK' A
#
# COMPACT_ATOMS: atom_id res chain seq x y z
N MET A 1 -10.85 3.00 10.19
CA MET A 1 -9.85 2.00 10.64
C MET A 1 -9.03 1.63 9.44
N ALA A 2 -7.71 1.76 9.50
CA ALA A 2 -6.85 1.56 8.34
C ALA A 2 -6.99 0.14 7.76
N TYR A 3 -7.10 0.01 6.44
CA TYR A 3 -7.15 -1.27 5.75
C TYR A 3 -5.88 -2.05 6.06
N SER A 4 -6.03 -3.29 6.54
CA SER A 4 -4.91 -4.15 6.90
C SER A 4 -4.89 -5.43 6.05
N HIS A 5 -3.68 -5.94 5.81
CA HIS A 5 -3.43 -7.19 5.10
C HIS A 5 -2.36 -7.99 5.83
N THR A 6 -2.66 -9.23 6.17
CA THR A 6 -1.69 -10.17 6.74
C THR A 6 -1.07 -10.95 5.60
N ASN A 7 0.26 -10.87 5.48
CA ASN A 7 0.94 -11.59 4.42
C ASN A 7 1.05 -13.10 4.71
N SER A 8 1.49 -13.87 3.71
CA SER A 8 1.79 -15.31 3.83
C SER A 8 2.81 -15.69 4.92
N LYS A 9 3.53 -14.72 5.48
CA LYS A 9 4.50 -14.90 6.58
C LYS A 9 3.93 -14.46 7.94
N GLY A 10 2.62 -14.22 8.05
CA GLY A 10 1.94 -13.82 9.28
C GLY A 10 2.21 -12.38 9.75
N LYS A 11 2.75 -11.51 8.87
CA LYS A 11 3.03 -10.11 9.18
C LYS A 11 1.88 -9.23 8.70
N THR A 12 1.33 -8.43 9.60
CA THR A 12 0.29 -7.44 9.29
C THR A 12 0.91 -6.17 8.72
N TYR A 13 0.31 -5.68 7.64
CA TYR A 13 0.61 -4.39 7.05
C TYR A 13 -0.67 -3.58 6.88
N TYR A 14 -0.51 -2.26 6.84
CA TYR A 14 -1.58 -1.29 6.70
C TYR A 14 -1.40 -0.48 5.43
N LEU A 15 -2.50 -0.23 4.73
CA LEU A 15 -2.51 0.51 3.48
C LEU A 15 -2.44 2.02 3.73
N HIS A 16 -1.58 2.67 2.97
CA HIS A 16 -1.39 4.11 2.99
C HIS A 16 -1.45 4.68 1.58
N SER A 17 -1.78 5.95 1.49
CA SER A 17 -1.67 6.77 0.29
C SER A 17 -0.81 7.99 0.54
N LYS A 18 -0.03 8.39 -0.47
CA LYS A 18 0.78 9.61 -0.43
C LYS A 18 0.83 10.24 -1.82
N GLU A 19 0.79 11.56 -1.88
CA GLU A 19 1.14 12.29 -3.10
C GLU A 19 2.66 12.44 -3.18
N VAL A 20 3.23 11.98 -4.28
CA VAL A 20 4.66 12.13 -4.58
C VAL A 20 4.82 12.87 -5.90
N THR A 21 5.89 13.65 -6.00
CA THR A 21 6.30 14.28 -7.25
C THR A 21 7.29 13.35 -7.94
N LEU A 22 6.92 12.82 -9.11
CA LEU A 22 7.79 11.99 -9.92
C LEU A 22 8.85 12.82 -10.64
N LYS A 23 9.87 12.13 -11.15
CA LYS A 23 10.89 12.72 -12.01
C LYS A 23 10.19 13.36 -13.23
N GLY A 24 10.33 14.68 -13.37
CA GLY A 24 9.60 15.47 -14.38
C GLY A 24 8.46 16.36 -13.84
N GLY A 25 8.29 16.44 -12.52
CA GLY A 25 7.37 17.41 -11.89
C GLY A 25 5.91 16.95 -11.81
N ARG A 26 5.57 15.79 -12.38
CA ARG A 26 4.22 15.23 -12.30
C ARG A 26 3.92 14.77 -10.87
N LYS A 27 2.82 15.27 -10.30
CA LYS A 27 2.26 14.73 -9.06
C LYS A 27 1.51 13.43 -9.34
N GLN A 28 1.77 12.41 -8.52
CA GLN A 28 1.07 11.14 -8.56
C GLN A 28 0.73 10.68 -7.15
N ARG A 29 -0.50 10.23 -6.95
CA ARG A 29 -0.88 9.50 -5.74
C ARG A 29 -0.37 8.07 -5.85
N ILE A 30 0.45 7.66 -4.88
CA ILE A 30 0.92 6.28 -4.74
C ILE A 30 0.23 5.62 -3.55
N TYR A 31 0.16 4.30 -3.61
CA TYR A 31 -0.34 3.46 -2.53
C TYR A 31 0.74 2.49 -2.10
N TYR A 32 0.87 2.27 -0.80
CA TYR A 32 1.89 1.39 -0.25
C TYR A 32 1.46 0.79 1.08
N PHE A 33 2.04 -0.37 1.41
CA PHE A 33 1.84 -1.06 2.67
C PHE A 33 2.99 -0.77 3.64
N ALA A 34 2.66 -0.50 4.90
CA ALA A 34 3.62 -0.30 6.00
C ALA A 34 3.22 -1.12 7.24
N LYS A 35 4.18 -1.46 8.11
CA LYS A 35 3.91 -2.31 9.29
C LYS A 35 3.17 -1.59 10.43
N GLU A 36 3.12 -0.27 10.37
CA GLU A 36 2.52 0.60 11.38
C GLU A 36 1.56 1.56 10.68
N ILE A 37 0.54 2.00 11.40
CA ILE A 37 -0.38 3.03 10.94
C ILE A 37 0.33 4.39 11.10
N LYS A 38 0.51 5.10 9.98
CA LYS A 38 1.16 6.41 9.89
C LYS A 38 0.24 7.40 9.19
N PRO A 39 0.55 8.71 9.20
CA PRO A 39 -0.18 9.67 8.39
C PRO A 39 -0.27 9.22 6.92
N GLY A 40 -1.48 9.32 6.37
CA GLY A 40 -1.80 8.81 5.04
C GLY A 40 -2.37 7.39 5.02
N ALA A 41 -2.55 6.73 6.17
CA ALA A 41 -3.30 5.48 6.24
C ALA A 41 -4.73 5.67 5.69
N ILE A 42 -5.20 4.69 4.93
CA ILE A 42 -6.55 4.73 4.33
C ILE A 42 -7.34 3.50 4.73
N ASP A 43 -8.65 3.67 4.83
CA ASP A 43 -9.56 2.65 5.39
C ASP A 43 -10.01 1.61 4.36
N ALA A 44 -9.83 1.88 3.07
CA ALA A 44 -10.29 1.01 1.98
C ALA A 44 -9.28 0.89 0.85
N LEU A 45 -9.33 -0.26 0.18
CA LEU A 45 -8.62 -0.49 -1.07
C LEU A 45 -9.27 0.37 -2.18
N PRO A 46 -8.50 1.13 -2.97
CA PRO A 46 -9.05 1.90 -4.07
C PRO A 46 -9.67 0.99 -5.14
N GLU A 47 -10.69 1.50 -5.82
CA GLU A 47 -11.41 0.73 -6.84
C GLU A 47 -10.49 0.25 -7.98
N GLY A 48 -10.68 -1.00 -8.40
CA GLY A 48 -9.89 -1.62 -9.46
C GLY A 48 -8.49 -2.05 -9.05
N TYR A 49 -8.09 -1.85 -7.79
CA TYR A 49 -6.84 -2.41 -7.26
C TYR A 49 -7.08 -3.74 -6.54
N ARG A 50 -6.06 -4.58 -6.54
CA ARG A 50 -5.98 -5.84 -5.79
C ARG A 50 -4.67 -5.92 -5.03
N VAL A 51 -4.68 -6.58 -3.89
CA VAL A 51 -3.46 -6.85 -3.13
C VAL A 51 -2.76 -8.06 -3.72
N LYS A 52 -1.47 -7.91 -4.05
CA LYS A 52 -0.58 -8.99 -4.45
C LYS A 52 0.63 -9.01 -3.52
N GLU A 53 1.17 -10.18 -3.22
CA GLU A 53 2.41 -10.27 -2.46
C GLU A 53 3.61 -10.40 -3.39
N SER A 54 4.70 -9.70 -3.07
CA SER A 54 5.98 -9.92 -3.75
C SER A 54 6.51 -11.31 -3.41
N SER A 55 6.76 -12.14 -4.42
CA SER A 55 7.33 -13.49 -4.23
C SER A 55 8.70 -13.47 -3.53
N ARG A 56 9.48 -12.40 -3.72
CA ARG A 56 10.83 -12.28 -3.14
C ARG A 56 10.82 -11.85 -1.67
N THR A 57 9.99 -10.88 -1.30
CA THR A 57 10.02 -10.29 0.05
C THR A 57 8.83 -10.70 0.91
N GLY A 58 7.72 -11.09 0.30
CA GLY A 58 6.41 -11.23 0.96
C GLY A 58 5.76 -9.88 1.28
N LEU A 59 6.24 -8.77 0.69
CA LEU A 59 5.64 -7.46 0.89
C LEU A 59 4.32 -7.37 0.10
N PRO A 60 3.19 -6.99 0.74
CA PRO A 60 1.96 -6.69 0.02
C PRO A 60 2.13 -5.42 -0.83
N ILE A 61 1.67 -5.47 -2.07
CA ILE A 61 1.71 -4.39 -3.05
C ILE A 61 0.34 -4.30 -3.74
N LEU A 62 0.00 -3.11 -4.22
CA LEU A 62 -1.21 -2.91 -5.02
C LEU A 62 -0.89 -3.18 -6.49
N ALA A 63 -1.68 -4.06 -7.10
CA ALA A 63 -1.72 -4.28 -8.54
C ALA A 63 -3.06 -3.79 -9.08
N LYS A 64 -3.05 -3.22 -10.28
CA LYS A 64 -4.26 -2.90 -11.04
C LYS A 64 -4.52 -4.02 -12.05
#